data_AF-A0A7J6CBQ0-F1
#
_entry.id   AF-A0A7J6CBQ0-F1
#
_cell.length_a   1.000
_cell.length_b   1.000
_cell.length_c   1.000
_cell.angle_alpha   90.00
_cell.angle_beta   90.00
_cell.angle_gamma   90.00
#
_symmetry.space_group_name_H-M   'P 1'
#
loop_
_entity.id
_entity.type
_entity.pdbx_description
1 polymer ?
#
loop_
_entity_poly.entity_id
_entity_poly.type
_entity_poly.pdbx_seq_one_letter_code
_entity_poly.pdbx_strand_id
1 'polypeptide(L)'
;MSLVLSRVSPRSCSLNSAVISEKCREDAEQSPVSLLDKLHSSCIRCTVLACAMGASETEGRTFMQAISEKYSPENFPCRRGPGMGVVVVPSGHQGSPMKDRLNLPSVLVLNGCGISHAGEEGEIVAAFCAHVVELDLSHNKLHDWHEISKIVSNIPNLEFLNLSSNQLSDAVLEPDCAKAFSSIHRLVLNNTQVSWDTVHTFTQEMPELEELFLCLNEYTTVTPAAMPCPTLRLLHITDNSLQEWSEVRKFGSMFPALDTLVMANNNLSAIQDSGEILQRLFPNLRSINLHNSGLNRWEDIEKLNFLPKLEEVRLQGIPLLQAYTSAERRSLMIAQLPSVNSLNGSVVTDGEREDAERFFIRYHLDHSEEELPHRYHCLVTKYGKLAPLAEIDLRPRCHAKVEVRYEDKVEQVSIRLDQTVAELKKQLRTVLQLPTSNMRLYYIDKGTAFGPDELKYSTRALHSYLIQDGDEILVVPKTK
;
A
#
# COMPACT_ATOMS: atom_id res chain seq x y z
N MET A 1 -51.41 -10.51 -30.67
CA MET A 1 -50.74 -10.88 -31.92
C MET A 1 -49.28 -10.44 -31.83
N SER A 2 -48.37 -11.41 -31.97
CA SER A 2 -46.98 -11.39 -32.48
C SER A 2 -45.98 -10.33 -31.94
N LEU A 3 -44.85 -10.64 -31.27
CA LEU A 3 -43.61 -11.34 -31.73
C LEU A 3 -43.15 -10.82 -33.11
N VAL A 4 -41.95 -10.26 -33.36
CA VAL A 4 -40.58 -10.79 -33.17
C VAL A 4 -39.52 -9.67 -33.36
N LEU A 5 -38.48 -9.72 -32.52
CA LEU A 5 -37.00 -9.45 -32.66
C LEU A 5 -36.47 -8.85 -33.99
N SER A 6 -35.41 -8.02 -34.06
CA SER A 6 -34.06 -8.29 -33.54
C SER A 6 -33.06 -7.10 -33.55
N ARG A 7 -32.27 -7.01 -32.46
CA ARG A 7 -30.78 -6.83 -32.33
C ARG A 7 -30.03 -5.76 -33.16
N VAL A 8 -29.34 -4.84 -32.45
CA VAL A 8 -27.85 -4.76 -32.36
C VAL A 8 -27.47 -4.17 -30.98
N SER A 9 -26.40 -4.71 -30.37
CA SER A 9 -25.91 -4.56 -28.99
C SER A 9 -24.94 -3.38 -28.80
N PRO A 10 -24.84 -2.78 -27.58
CA PRO A 10 -23.58 -2.29 -27.04
C PRO A 10 -23.04 -3.33 -26.04
N ARG A 11 -21.88 -3.93 -26.36
CA ARG A 11 -21.14 -4.77 -25.42
C ARG A 11 -20.51 -3.88 -24.35
N SER A 12 -20.93 -4.13 -23.13
CA SER A 12 -20.22 -3.87 -21.88
C SER A 12 -18.82 -4.50 -21.90
N CYS A 13 -17.78 -3.69 -21.65
CA CYS A 13 -16.52 -4.17 -21.08
C CYS A 13 -16.40 -3.63 -19.66
N SER A 14 -17.17 -4.24 -18.76
CA SER A 14 -16.86 -4.33 -17.34
C SER A 14 -15.95 -5.53 -17.16
N LEU A 15 -14.62 -5.34 -17.14
CA LEU A 15 -13.66 -6.35 -16.73
C LEU A 15 -12.38 -5.65 -16.26
N ASN A 16 -11.97 -6.01 -15.04
CA ASN A 16 -10.66 -5.85 -14.42
C ASN A 16 -10.33 -4.57 -13.63
N SER A 17 -11.19 -4.16 -12.68
CA SER A 17 -10.70 -3.45 -11.47
C SER A 17 -10.34 -4.40 -10.32
N ALA A 18 -10.81 -5.67 -10.35
CA ALA A 18 -10.53 -6.65 -9.30
C ALA A 18 -9.20 -7.41 -9.48
N VAL A 19 -8.74 -7.59 -10.73
CA VAL A 19 -7.50 -8.36 -11.02
C VAL A 19 -6.23 -7.52 -10.80
N ILE A 20 -6.34 -6.19 -10.80
CA ILE A 20 -5.24 -5.27 -10.51
C ILE A 20 -4.97 -5.20 -8.99
N SER A 21 -5.97 -5.51 -8.16
CA SER A 21 -5.84 -5.53 -6.69
C SER A 21 -5.13 -6.77 -6.13
N GLU A 22 -5.14 -7.90 -6.86
CA GLU A 22 -4.43 -9.12 -6.42
C GLU A 22 -2.98 -9.16 -6.94
N LYS A 23 -2.71 -8.64 -8.15
CA LYS A 23 -1.35 -8.56 -8.71
C LYS A 23 -0.43 -7.64 -7.89
N CYS A 24 -0.96 -6.50 -7.42
CA CYS A 24 -0.21 -5.61 -6.52
C CYS A 24 -0.01 -6.18 -5.11
N ARG A 25 -0.65 -7.31 -4.77
CA ARG A 25 -0.53 -8.00 -3.48
C ARG A 25 0.56 -9.08 -3.48
N GLU A 26 0.87 -9.64 -4.65
CA GLU A 26 1.96 -10.64 -4.85
C GLU A 26 3.32 -9.98 -5.16
N ASP A 27 3.35 -8.83 -5.85
CA ASP A 27 4.60 -8.13 -6.20
C ASP A 27 5.24 -7.33 -5.04
N ALA A 28 4.79 -7.55 -3.81
CA ALA A 28 5.39 -6.99 -2.59
C ALA A 28 6.54 -7.86 -2.04
N GLU A 29 6.83 -9.02 -2.65
CA GLU A 29 7.82 -9.98 -2.15
C GLU A 29 9.08 -10.17 -3.01
N GLN A 30 9.30 -9.41 -4.09
CA GLN A 30 10.56 -9.53 -4.85
C GLN A 30 11.00 -8.22 -5.51
N SER A 31 12.28 -7.87 -5.29
CA SER A 31 13.12 -6.92 -6.03
C SER A 31 13.21 -5.45 -5.53
N PRO A 32 14.42 -4.97 -5.15
CA PRO A 32 14.69 -3.58 -4.79
C PRO A 32 14.65 -2.58 -5.97
N VAL A 33 14.51 -3.05 -7.23
CA VAL A 33 14.45 -2.18 -8.41
C VAL A 33 13.08 -1.48 -8.57
N SER A 34 12.04 -1.93 -7.86
CA SER A 34 10.67 -1.40 -7.99
C SER A 34 10.35 -0.17 -7.12
N LEU A 35 11.27 0.29 -6.26
CA LEU A 35 10.99 1.34 -5.27
C LEU A 35 11.09 2.76 -5.85
N LEU A 36 12.08 3.00 -6.72
CA LEU A 36 12.25 4.29 -7.42
C LEU A 36 11.05 4.59 -8.34
N ASP A 37 10.55 3.59 -9.07
CA ASP A 37 9.36 3.73 -9.93
C ASP A 37 8.08 3.98 -9.13
N LYS A 38 7.94 3.36 -7.94
CA LYS A 38 6.80 3.60 -7.04
C LYS A 38 6.85 5.00 -6.39
N LEU A 39 8.03 5.49 -6.04
CA LEU A 39 8.24 6.86 -5.55
C LEU A 39 7.98 7.91 -6.66
N HIS A 40 8.40 7.62 -7.90
CA HIS A 40 8.13 8.46 -9.08
C HIS A 40 6.63 8.49 -9.44
N SER A 41 5.94 7.35 -9.38
CA SER A 41 4.49 7.22 -9.70
C SER A 41 3.59 7.98 -8.71
N SER A 42 4.03 8.17 -7.46
CA SER A 42 3.28 8.95 -6.47
C SER A 42 3.43 10.47 -6.63
N CYS A 43 4.53 10.95 -7.25
CA CYS A 43 4.83 12.38 -7.35
C CYS A 43 4.43 13.01 -8.69
N ILE A 44 4.35 12.23 -9.76
CA ILE A 44 3.95 12.71 -11.09
C ILE A 44 2.94 11.71 -11.67
N ARG A 45 1.76 12.15 -12.12
CA ARG A 45 0.88 11.36 -13.00
C ARG A 45 1.62 11.11 -14.32
N CYS A 46 2.49 10.11 -14.35
CA CYS A 46 3.47 9.96 -15.41
C CYS A 46 2.86 9.30 -16.65
N THR A 47 2.71 10.07 -17.73
CA THR A 47 2.78 9.53 -19.09
C THR A 47 4.27 9.46 -19.45
N VAL A 48 4.88 8.30 -19.23
CA VAL A 48 6.31 8.09 -19.55
C VAL A 48 6.48 7.98 -21.06
N LEU A 49 6.95 9.05 -21.71
CA LEU A 49 7.73 8.94 -22.94
C LEU A 49 9.21 8.98 -22.52
N ALA A 50 9.80 7.80 -22.37
CA ALA A 50 11.23 7.67 -22.15
C ALA A 50 11.97 8.13 -23.41
N CYS A 51 12.70 9.24 -23.33
CA CYS A 51 13.69 9.61 -24.32
C CYS A 51 14.91 8.70 -24.12
N ALA A 52 14.85 7.48 -24.68
CA ALA A 52 16.02 6.63 -24.79
C ALA A 52 16.71 6.90 -26.13
N MET A 53 17.66 7.84 -26.19
CA MET A 53 18.62 7.92 -27.30
C MET A 53 20.00 8.38 -26.84
N GLY A 54 21.01 7.60 -27.24
CA GLY A 54 22.39 7.70 -26.79
C GLY A 54 23.05 9.05 -27.11
N ALA A 55 23.60 9.67 -26.07
CA ALA A 55 24.56 10.76 -26.15
C ALA A 55 25.92 10.24 -25.68
N SER A 56 26.99 10.72 -26.33
CA SER A 56 28.38 10.48 -25.91
C SER A 56 28.54 10.71 -24.40
N GLU A 57 29.12 9.74 -23.69
CA GLU A 57 29.18 9.72 -22.22
C GLU A 57 29.99 10.88 -21.61
N THR A 58 30.74 11.64 -22.41
CA THR A 58 31.79 12.55 -21.93
C THR A 58 31.44 14.05 -21.86
N GLU A 59 30.38 14.54 -22.53
CA GLU A 59 29.96 15.95 -22.43
C GLU A 59 28.50 16.03 -21.96
N GLY A 60 28.25 16.76 -20.88
CA GLY A 60 26.89 17.02 -20.40
C GLY A 60 26.15 18.02 -21.31
N ARG A 61 24.83 18.03 -21.24
CA ARG A 61 23.97 18.87 -22.11
C ARG A 61 23.46 20.09 -21.37
N THR A 62 23.15 21.15 -22.11
CA THR A 62 22.48 22.33 -21.55
C THR A 62 20.99 22.05 -21.33
N PHE A 63 20.39 22.74 -20.37
CA PHE A 63 18.95 22.70 -20.15
C PHE A 63 18.16 23.05 -21.42
N MET A 64 18.61 24.07 -22.18
CA MET A 64 17.97 24.48 -23.43
C MET A 64 18.11 23.46 -24.56
N GLN A 65 19.25 22.77 -24.65
CA GLN A 65 19.41 21.68 -25.62
C GLN A 65 18.41 20.57 -25.33
N ALA A 66 18.27 20.16 -24.06
CA ALA A 66 17.33 19.12 -23.67
C ALA A 66 15.86 19.54 -23.92
N ILE A 67 15.50 20.79 -23.62
CA ILE A 67 14.17 21.33 -23.92
C ILE A 67 13.91 21.34 -25.42
N SER A 68 14.83 21.91 -26.20
CA SER A 68 14.65 22.10 -27.63
C SER A 68 14.55 20.76 -28.34
N GLU A 69 15.36 19.78 -27.94
CA GLU A 69 15.28 18.42 -28.46
C GLU A 69 13.96 17.76 -28.06
N LYS A 70 13.60 17.72 -26.78
CA LYS A 70 12.42 16.98 -26.31
C LYS A 70 11.09 17.61 -26.75
N TYR A 71 11.01 18.94 -26.74
CA TYR A 71 9.79 19.72 -26.99
C TYR A 71 9.75 20.40 -28.36
N SER A 72 10.65 20.02 -29.29
CA SER A 72 10.58 20.48 -30.68
C SER A 72 9.22 20.11 -31.30
N PRO A 73 8.57 21.02 -32.05
CA PRO A 73 7.37 20.72 -32.82
C PRO A 73 7.52 19.51 -33.76
N GLU A 74 8.74 19.21 -34.22
CA GLU A 74 9.03 18.07 -35.10
C GLU A 74 8.81 16.72 -34.42
N ASN A 75 8.98 16.66 -33.08
CA ASN A 75 8.76 15.46 -32.28
C ASN A 75 7.28 15.23 -31.94
N PHE A 76 6.42 16.22 -32.22
CA PHE A 76 4.97 16.13 -32.09
C PHE A 76 4.29 16.37 -33.45
N PRO A 77 4.56 15.53 -34.47
CA PRO A 77 3.90 15.67 -35.76
C PRO A 77 2.39 15.51 -35.54
N CYS A 78 1.65 16.58 -35.80
CA CYS A 78 0.21 16.67 -35.57
C CYS A 78 -0.50 15.38 -36.02
N ARG A 79 -1.08 14.63 -35.08
CA ARG A 79 -2.06 13.60 -35.42
C ARG A 79 -3.27 14.31 -36.02
N ARG A 80 -3.35 14.32 -37.35
CA ARG A 80 -4.55 14.71 -38.12
C ARG A 80 -5.69 13.72 -37.79
N GLY A 81 -6.36 13.92 -36.66
CA GLY A 81 -7.66 13.36 -36.35
C GLY A 81 -8.71 14.47 -36.40
N PRO A 82 -9.91 14.24 -36.94
CA PRO A 82 -10.93 15.27 -37.07
C PRO A 82 -11.59 15.51 -35.70
N GLY A 83 -11.00 16.43 -34.93
CA GLY A 83 -11.54 16.88 -33.64
C GLY A 83 -10.95 18.23 -33.27
N MET A 84 -11.78 19.27 -33.38
CA MET A 84 -11.64 20.64 -32.86
C MET A 84 -10.27 20.99 -32.26
N GLY A 85 -9.36 21.52 -33.09
CA GLY A 85 -8.09 22.13 -32.68
C GLY A 85 -7.96 23.53 -33.28
N VAL A 86 -7.50 24.49 -32.49
CA VAL A 86 -7.34 25.90 -32.85
C VAL A 86 -6.43 26.04 -34.08
N VAL A 87 -6.98 26.61 -35.15
CA VAL A 87 -6.24 26.94 -36.38
C VAL A 87 -5.49 28.24 -36.14
N VAL A 88 -4.15 28.20 -36.14
CA VAL A 88 -3.33 29.38 -36.38
C VAL A 88 -2.93 29.35 -37.86
N VAL A 89 -3.58 30.19 -38.67
CA VAL A 89 -3.22 30.38 -40.08
C VAL A 89 -1.94 31.22 -40.15
N PRO A 90 -0.90 30.83 -40.92
CA PRO A 90 0.27 31.66 -41.09
C PRO A 90 -0.04 32.77 -42.09
N SER A 91 -0.19 33.99 -41.60
CA SER A 91 -0.22 35.19 -42.45
C SER A 91 1.16 35.84 -42.50
N GLY A 92 1.74 35.87 -43.71
CA GLY A 92 2.68 36.92 -44.12
C GLY A 92 4.17 36.55 -44.11
N HIS A 93 4.79 36.65 -45.28
CA HIS A 93 6.21 36.43 -45.52
C HIS A 93 7.08 37.60 -45.02
N GLN A 94 8.28 37.26 -44.54
CA GLN A 94 9.60 37.90 -44.70
C GLN A 94 10.35 38.20 -43.39
N GLY A 95 11.51 37.54 -43.24
CA GLY A 95 12.65 38.05 -42.47
C GLY A 95 12.71 37.71 -40.98
N SER A 96 12.75 36.42 -40.60
CA SER A 96 13.44 36.02 -39.37
C SER A 96 13.82 34.53 -39.40
N PRO A 97 15.04 34.15 -38.99
CA PRO A 97 15.50 32.77 -39.03
C PRO A 97 14.80 31.99 -37.92
N MET A 98 14.03 30.95 -38.27
CA MET A 98 13.69 29.75 -37.47
C MET A 98 13.86 29.84 -35.94
N LYS A 99 13.25 30.83 -35.27
CA LYS A 99 13.00 30.84 -33.82
C LYS A 99 11.62 30.24 -33.62
N ASP A 100 11.55 28.95 -33.89
CA ASP A 100 10.34 28.14 -33.87
C ASP A 100 9.73 28.11 -32.46
N ARG A 101 8.41 28.32 -32.39
CA ARG A 101 7.63 28.40 -31.16
C ARG A 101 7.66 27.05 -30.43
N LEU A 102 8.51 26.93 -29.40
CA LEU A 102 8.44 25.82 -28.45
C LEU A 102 7.08 25.86 -27.74
N ASN A 103 6.28 24.81 -27.90
CA ASN A 103 5.03 24.64 -27.17
C ASN A 103 5.31 23.85 -25.89
N LEU A 104 5.75 24.55 -24.86
CA LEU A 104 6.04 23.94 -23.56
C LEU A 104 4.74 23.64 -22.81
N PRO A 105 4.53 22.43 -22.25
CA PRO A 105 3.46 22.18 -21.30
C PRO A 105 3.74 22.88 -19.95
N SER A 106 2.74 22.96 -19.08
CA SER A 106 2.92 23.46 -17.69
C SER A 106 3.74 22.52 -16.80
N VAL A 107 3.91 21.26 -17.23
CA VAL A 107 4.70 20.23 -16.55
C VAL A 107 5.84 19.81 -17.46
N LEU A 108 7.06 20.21 -17.13
CA LEU A 108 8.25 19.84 -17.88
C LEU A 108 8.90 18.60 -17.27
N VAL A 109 8.82 17.50 -18.00
CA VAL A 109 9.54 16.26 -17.65
C VAL A 109 10.83 16.21 -18.46
N LEU A 110 11.98 16.35 -17.81
CA LEU A 110 13.33 16.35 -18.39
C LEU A 110 14.25 15.37 -17.66
N ASN A 111 13.67 14.30 -17.12
CA ASN A 111 14.42 13.25 -16.46
C ASN A 111 15.33 12.49 -17.43
N GLY A 112 16.52 12.06 -16.99
CA GLY A 112 17.39 11.21 -17.81
C GLY A 112 17.96 11.88 -19.07
N CYS A 113 17.88 13.21 -19.19
CA CYS A 113 18.25 13.94 -20.41
C CYS A 113 19.75 14.29 -20.48
N GLY A 114 20.54 13.89 -19.48
CA GLY A 114 21.97 14.18 -19.40
C GLY A 114 22.30 15.66 -19.18
N ILE A 115 21.38 16.41 -18.60
CA ILE A 115 21.56 17.85 -18.31
C ILE A 115 22.61 18.01 -17.22
N SER A 116 23.61 18.86 -17.45
CA SER A 116 24.66 19.15 -16.45
C SER A 116 24.72 20.60 -16.02
N HIS A 117 24.20 21.53 -16.84
CA HIS A 117 24.24 22.96 -16.57
C HIS A 117 23.11 23.69 -17.30
N ALA A 118 22.87 24.95 -16.93
CA ALA A 118 21.81 25.78 -17.50
C ALA A 118 22.07 26.10 -18.98
N GLY A 119 23.30 26.49 -19.31
CA GLY A 119 23.68 27.09 -20.60
C GLY A 119 23.99 28.58 -20.46
N GLU A 120 24.22 29.29 -21.57
CA GLU A 120 24.57 30.72 -21.53
C GLU A 120 23.38 31.62 -21.12
N GLU A 121 23.67 32.69 -20.36
CA GLU A 121 22.69 33.70 -19.95
C GLU A 121 22.13 34.42 -21.19
N GLY A 122 20.95 33.98 -21.64
CA GLY A 122 20.27 34.51 -22.84
C GLY A 122 19.66 33.43 -23.74
N GLU A 123 20.09 32.17 -23.60
CA GLU A 123 19.46 31.04 -24.30
C GLU A 123 18.14 30.61 -23.63
N ILE A 124 18.09 30.66 -22.29
CA ILE A 124 16.89 30.36 -21.52
C ILE A 124 16.04 31.63 -21.45
N VAL A 125 14.98 31.72 -22.24
CA VAL A 125 14.08 32.87 -22.20
C VAL A 125 12.94 32.58 -21.24
N ALA A 126 12.95 33.21 -20.06
CA ALA A 126 11.90 33.11 -19.04
C ALA A 126 10.47 33.26 -19.60
N ALA A 127 10.29 33.97 -20.72
CA ALA A 127 9.00 34.10 -21.40
C ALA A 127 8.41 32.76 -21.89
N PHE A 128 9.22 31.76 -22.26
CA PHE A 128 8.71 30.44 -22.67
C PHE A 128 8.30 29.56 -21.50
N CYS A 129 8.92 29.77 -20.33
CA CYS A 129 8.68 28.96 -19.13
C CYS A 129 7.74 29.63 -18.12
N ALA A 130 7.19 30.80 -18.42
CA ALA A 130 6.36 31.57 -17.50
C ALA A 130 5.10 30.82 -17.03
N HIS A 131 4.55 29.90 -17.83
CA HIS A 131 3.38 29.07 -17.47
C HIS A 131 3.76 27.68 -16.92
N VAL A 132 5.05 27.39 -16.78
CA VAL A 132 5.53 26.12 -16.22
C VAL A 132 5.43 26.18 -14.70
N VAL A 133 4.85 25.15 -14.12
CA VAL A 133 4.55 25.02 -12.68
C VAL A 133 5.26 23.81 -12.07
N GLU A 134 5.53 22.78 -12.88
CA GLU A 134 6.22 21.57 -12.41
C GLU A 134 7.44 21.26 -13.29
N LEU A 135 8.55 20.92 -12.66
CA LEU A 135 9.79 20.56 -13.35
C LEU A 135 10.40 19.29 -12.74
N ASP A 136 10.60 18.27 -13.59
CA ASP A 136 11.32 17.06 -13.25
C ASP A 136 12.67 17.01 -13.95
N LEU A 137 13.74 17.15 -13.16
CA LEU A 137 15.14 17.06 -13.56
C LEU A 137 15.82 15.82 -12.96
N SER A 138 15.06 14.80 -12.56
CA SER A 138 15.63 13.59 -11.97
C SER A 138 16.55 12.82 -12.94
N HIS A 139 17.51 12.07 -12.40
CA HIS A 139 18.47 11.26 -13.18
C HIS A 139 19.25 12.07 -14.23
N ASN A 140 19.69 13.27 -13.88
CA ASN A 140 20.56 14.08 -14.74
C ASN A 140 22.00 14.10 -14.18
N LYS A 141 22.85 14.98 -14.72
CA LYS A 141 24.26 15.15 -14.32
C LYS A 141 24.46 16.47 -13.55
N LEU A 142 23.41 16.96 -12.88
CA LEU A 142 23.47 18.21 -12.11
C LEU A 142 24.24 17.97 -10.81
N HIS A 143 25.18 18.85 -10.52
CA HIS A 143 26.04 18.77 -9.33
C HIS A 143 26.41 20.15 -8.78
N ASP A 144 25.90 21.23 -9.38
CA ASP A 144 26.18 22.61 -8.99
C ASP A 144 24.86 23.36 -8.74
N TRP A 145 24.68 23.83 -7.50
CA TRP A 145 23.51 24.61 -7.09
C TRP A 145 23.38 25.94 -7.83
N HIS A 146 24.48 26.54 -8.28
CA HIS A 146 24.44 27.77 -9.05
C HIS A 146 23.80 27.53 -10.43
N GLU A 147 24.15 26.43 -11.10
CA GLU A 147 23.53 26.05 -12.37
C GLU A 147 22.07 25.65 -12.21
N ILE A 148 21.72 24.94 -11.13
CA ILE A 148 20.32 24.62 -10.81
C ILE A 148 19.53 25.91 -10.54
N SER A 149 20.10 26.84 -9.77
CA SER A 149 19.49 28.14 -9.46
C SER A 149 19.24 28.96 -10.74
N LYS A 150 20.17 28.95 -11.71
CA LYS A 150 19.96 29.58 -13.03
C LYS A 150 18.78 28.95 -13.78
N ILE A 151 18.65 27.62 -13.77
CA ILE A 151 17.51 26.93 -14.42
C ILE A 151 16.20 27.36 -13.75
N VAL A 152 16.13 27.28 -12.42
CA VAL A 152 14.91 27.57 -11.65
C VAL A 152 14.52 29.05 -11.75
N SER A 153 15.48 29.97 -11.76
CA SER A 153 15.23 31.42 -11.90
C SER A 153 14.53 31.79 -13.22
N ASN A 154 14.59 30.93 -14.24
CA ASN A 154 13.89 31.13 -15.50
C ASN A 154 12.45 30.61 -15.50
N ILE A 155 12.00 30.00 -14.39
CA ILE A 155 10.65 29.42 -14.23
C ILE A 155 9.98 30.08 -13.01
N PRO A 156 9.46 31.31 -13.17
CA PRO A 156 9.07 32.14 -12.03
C PRO A 156 7.86 31.64 -11.24
N ASN A 157 7.06 30.72 -11.79
CA ASN A 157 5.86 30.16 -11.17
C ASN A 157 6.04 28.67 -10.80
N LEU A 158 7.28 28.22 -10.58
CA LEU A 158 7.56 26.83 -10.26
C LEU A 158 7.11 26.49 -8.83
N GLU A 159 6.19 25.55 -8.70
CA GLU A 159 5.66 25.04 -7.43
C GLU A 159 6.22 23.66 -7.08
N PHE A 160 6.56 22.84 -8.08
CA PHE A 160 7.11 21.49 -7.90
C PHE A 160 8.47 21.34 -8.59
N LEU A 161 9.45 20.84 -7.85
CA LEU A 161 10.78 20.53 -8.38
C LEU A 161 11.23 19.14 -7.94
N ASN A 162 11.59 18.29 -8.91
CA ASN A 162 12.23 17.01 -8.67
C ASN A 162 13.68 17.02 -9.17
N LEU A 163 14.62 16.81 -8.26
CA LEU A 163 16.07 16.73 -8.50
C LEU A 163 16.64 15.35 -8.16
N SER A 164 15.79 14.34 -7.98
CA SER A 164 16.20 13.01 -7.52
C SER A 164 17.31 12.40 -8.40
N SER A 165 18.21 11.62 -7.80
CA SER A 165 19.31 10.95 -8.52
C SER A 165 20.24 11.91 -9.30
N ASN A 166 20.52 13.08 -8.72
CA ASN A 166 21.62 13.96 -9.11
C ASN A 166 22.64 14.00 -7.96
N GLN A 167 23.94 13.96 -8.26
CA GLN A 167 25.00 13.92 -7.23
C GLN A 167 25.24 15.31 -6.65
N LEU A 168 24.63 15.60 -5.50
CA LEU A 168 24.62 16.93 -4.88
C LEU A 168 25.35 16.96 -3.52
N SER A 169 26.13 15.92 -3.21
CA SER A 169 26.81 15.74 -1.92
C SER A 169 27.83 16.83 -1.57
N ASP A 170 28.62 17.25 -2.56
CA ASP A 170 29.75 18.16 -2.35
C ASP A 170 29.41 19.64 -2.63
N ALA A 171 28.19 19.91 -3.08
CA ALA A 171 27.76 21.23 -3.52
C ALA A 171 27.24 22.04 -2.33
N VAL A 172 27.88 23.17 -2.05
CA VAL A 172 27.41 24.12 -1.04
C VAL A 172 26.31 24.99 -1.64
N LEU A 173 25.12 24.95 -1.04
CA LEU A 173 24.02 25.84 -1.41
C LEU A 173 24.15 27.17 -0.65
N GLU A 174 24.60 28.20 -1.36
CA GLU A 174 24.62 29.56 -0.83
C GLU A 174 23.19 30.12 -0.70
N PRO A 175 22.87 30.88 0.37
CA PRO A 175 21.53 31.44 0.59
C PRO A 175 21.02 32.28 -0.58
N ASP A 176 21.89 33.06 -1.23
CA ASP A 176 21.50 33.86 -2.39
C ASP A 176 21.08 33.01 -3.60
N CYS A 177 21.68 31.82 -3.77
CA CYS A 177 21.24 30.87 -4.79
C CYS A 177 19.90 30.23 -4.43
N ALA A 178 19.67 29.96 -3.14
CA ALA A 178 18.46 29.34 -2.62
C ALA A 178 17.20 30.23 -2.77
N LYS A 179 17.34 31.56 -2.86
CA LYS A 179 16.22 32.48 -3.11
C LYS A 179 15.49 32.22 -4.43
N ALA A 180 16.18 31.66 -5.43
CA ALA A 180 15.56 31.27 -6.70
C ALA A 180 14.44 30.22 -6.51
N PHE A 181 14.46 29.49 -5.41
CA PHE A 181 13.55 28.38 -5.10
C PHE A 181 12.35 28.83 -4.24
N SER A 182 12.19 30.13 -3.99
CA SER A 182 11.24 30.68 -3.02
C SER A 182 9.75 30.39 -3.28
N SER A 183 9.36 30.10 -4.52
CA SER A 183 7.97 29.75 -4.90
C SER A 183 7.62 28.26 -4.78
N ILE A 184 8.61 27.41 -4.49
CA ILE A 184 8.41 25.96 -4.52
C ILE A 184 7.71 25.49 -3.26
N HIS A 185 6.64 24.72 -3.45
CA HIS A 185 5.83 24.12 -2.40
C HIS A 185 6.21 22.65 -2.17
N ARG A 186 6.64 21.94 -3.22
CA ARG A 186 7.03 20.53 -3.14
C ARG A 186 8.41 20.32 -3.76
N LEU A 187 9.35 19.83 -2.94
CA LEU A 187 10.74 19.58 -3.32
C LEU A 187 11.12 18.11 -3.13
N VAL A 188 11.62 17.48 -4.20
CA VAL A 188 12.05 16.08 -4.20
C VAL A 188 13.55 15.97 -4.42
N LEU A 189 14.26 15.45 -3.41
CA LEU A 189 15.73 15.32 -3.34
C LEU A 189 16.14 13.88 -3.01
N ASN A 190 15.44 12.88 -3.56
CA ASN A 190 15.73 11.48 -3.27
C ASN A 190 17.04 11.03 -3.94
N ASN A 191 17.85 10.22 -3.26
CA ASN A 191 19.10 9.68 -3.80
C ASN A 191 20.02 10.77 -4.38
N THR A 192 20.18 11.86 -3.63
CA THR A 192 21.02 13.01 -4.00
C THR A 192 22.21 13.20 -3.06
N GLN A 193 22.18 12.55 -1.89
CA GLN A 193 23.17 12.67 -0.82
C GLN A 193 23.35 14.11 -0.31
N VAL A 194 22.32 14.96 -0.45
CA VAL A 194 22.37 16.35 0.05
C VAL A 194 22.59 16.41 1.56
N SER A 195 23.41 17.36 2.02
CA SER A 195 23.67 17.56 3.44
C SER A 195 22.48 18.19 4.17
N TRP A 196 22.44 18.04 5.49
CA TRP A 196 21.45 18.76 6.30
C TRP A 196 21.63 20.28 6.25
N ASP A 197 22.85 20.79 6.08
CA ASP A 197 23.08 22.23 5.90
C ASP A 197 22.36 22.76 4.65
N THR A 198 22.36 21.97 3.57
CA THR A 198 21.59 22.29 2.36
C THR A 198 20.08 22.28 2.62
N VAL A 199 19.59 21.27 3.35
CA VAL A 199 18.18 21.21 3.78
C VAL A 199 17.81 22.43 4.64
N HIS A 200 18.68 22.85 5.56
CA HIS A 200 18.47 24.02 6.39
C HIS A 200 18.36 25.30 5.57
N THR A 201 19.26 25.49 4.61
CA THR A 201 19.20 26.64 3.68
C THR A 201 17.87 26.66 2.91
N PHE A 202 17.41 25.51 2.39
CA PHE A 202 16.10 25.43 1.76
C PHE A 202 14.96 25.81 2.70
N THR A 203 14.93 25.24 3.90
CA THR A 203 13.88 25.54 4.88
C THR A 203 13.85 26.99 5.37
N GLN A 204 14.96 27.72 5.21
CA GLN A 204 15.09 29.14 5.53
C GLN A 204 14.66 30.06 4.37
N GLU A 205 15.03 29.70 3.15
CA GLU A 205 14.84 30.56 1.96
C GLU A 205 13.59 30.21 1.13
N MET A 206 12.90 29.10 1.45
CA MET A 206 11.67 28.65 0.79
C MET A 206 10.46 28.79 1.73
N PRO A 207 9.83 29.98 1.82
CA PRO A 207 8.76 30.26 2.77
C PRO A 207 7.46 29.50 2.48
N GLU A 208 7.26 28.99 1.26
CA GLU A 208 6.05 28.27 0.85
C GLU A 208 6.24 26.74 0.84
N LEU A 209 7.39 26.23 1.31
CA LEU A 209 7.69 24.79 1.27
C LEU A 209 6.75 24.00 2.19
N GLU A 210 5.93 23.12 1.62
CA GLU A 210 4.96 22.28 2.32
C GLU A 210 5.34 20.80 2.34
N GLU A 211 6.00 20.31 1.29
CA GLU A 211 6.33 18.90 1.13
C GLU A 211 7.80 18.68 0.74
N LEU A 212 8.50 17.85 1.51
CA LEU A 212 9.92 17.57 1.32
C LEU A 212 10.19 16.07 1.29
N PHE A 213 10.89 15.61 0.24
CA PHE A 213 11.25 14.22 0.02
C PHE A 213 12.78 14.06 0.00
N LEU A 214 13.28 13.19 0.87
CA LEU A 214 14.68 13.00 1.24
C LEU A 214 15.03 11.50 1.34
N CYS A 215 14.37 10.67 0.53
CA CYS A 215 14.55 9.23 0.55
C CYS A 215 15.92 8.82 -0.01
N LEU A 216 16.47 7.69 0.42
CA LEU A 216 17.71 7.12 -0.15
C LEU A 216 18.93 8.06 -0.05
N ASN A 217 19.02 8.91 0.97
CA ASN A 217 20.14 9.84 1.18
C ASN A 217 21.13 9.37 2.26
N GLU A 218 21.00 8.12 2.72
CA GLU A 218 21.90 7.48 3.67
C GLU A 218 22.01 8.21 5.03
N TYR A 219 21.01 9.01 5.41
CA TYR A 219 21.05 9.75 6.68
C TYR A 219 21.10 8.82 7.88
N THR A 220 22.13 8.95 8.68
CA THR A 220 22.28 8.29 9.99
C THR A 220 21.96 9.22 11.16
N THR A 221 22.11 10.53 10.95
CA THR A 221 21.88 11.59 11.94
C THR A 221 21.16 12.77 11.30
N VAL A 222 20.56 13.60 12.14
CA VAL A 222 19.87 14.83 11.79
C VAL A 222 20.53 15.99 12.54
N THR A 223 20.98 17.02 11.83
CA THR A 223 21.45 18.24 12.49
C THR A 223 20.26 19.15 12.79
N PRO A 224 20.14 19.72 14.01
CA PRO A 224 19.04 20.60 14.35
C PRO A 224 19.16 21.93 13.59
N ALA A 225 18.06 22.40 13.02
CA ALA A 225 17.99 23.74 12.43
C ALA A 225 17.99 24.83 13.52
N ALA A 226 18.58 25.99 13.22
CA ALA A 226 18.53 27.15 14.11
C ALA A 226 17.12 27.77 14.20
N MET A 227 16.36 27.70 13.09
CA MET A 227 15.03 28.29 12.96
C MET A 227 14.03 27.21 12.53
N PRO A 228 12.82 27.15 13.12
CA PRO A 228 11.77 26.26 12.66
C PRO A 228 11.23 26.67 11.28
N CYS A 229 10.80 25.69 10.49
CA CYS A 229 10.05 25.84 9.26
C CYS A 229 8.57 25.49 9.53
N PRO A 230 7.70 26.49 9.77
CA PRO A 230 6.32 26.26 10.19
C PRO A 230 5.39 25.90 9.03
N THR A 231 5.88 25.90 7.78
CA THR A 231 5.09 25.60 6.59
C THR A 231 5.15 24.13 6.19
N LEU A 232 6.22 23.41 6.56
CA LEU A 232 6.38 22.01 6.19
C LEU A 232 5.32 21.11 6.85
N ARG A 233 4.55 20.42 6.02
CA ARG A 233 3.44 19.54 6.41
C ARG A 233 3.75 18.08 6.18
N LEU A 234 4.53 17.75 5.14
CA LEU A 234 4.91 16.39 4.80
C LEU A 234 6.43 16.26 4.72
N LEU A 235 6.96 15.31 5.48
CA LEU A 235 8.36 14.89 5.39
C LEU A 235 8.42 13.41 5.02
N HIS A 236 9.09 13.09 3.92
CA HIS A 236 9.34 11.73 3.47
C HIS A 236 10.84 11.44 3.47
N ILE A 237 11.30 10.50 4.30
CA ILE A 237 12.71 10.19 4.54
C ILE A 237 12.93 8.65 4.56
N THR A 238 12.26 7.94 3.66
CA THR A 238 12.31 6.48 3.55
C THR A 238 13.64 5.97 3.01
N ASP A 239 14.04 4.76 3.41
CA ASP A 239 15.33 4.14 3.05
C ASP A 239 16.53 5.02 3.42
N ASN A 240 16.53 5.47 4.66
CA ASN A 240 17.70 6.06 5.32
C ASN A 240 18.14 5.15 6.48
N SER A 241 19.12 5.59 7.27
CA SER A 241 19.73 4.80 8.33
C SER A 241 19.48 5.39 9.73
N LEU A 242 18.33 6.03 9.95
CA LEU A 242 17.97 6.58 11.26
C LEU A 242 17.61 5.46 12.25
N GLN A 243 18.41 5.31 13.30
CA GLN A 243 18.26 4.23 14.30
C GLN A 243 17.72 4.72 15.64
N GLU A 244 18.07 5.94 16.03
CA GLU A 244 17.76 6.51 17.33
C GLU A 244 16.60 7.51 17.25
N TRP A 245 15.68 7.43 18.21
CA TRP A 245 14.57 8.38 18.32
C TRP A 245 15.08 9.83 18.56
N SER A 246 16.28 9.99 19.12
CA SER A 246 16.92 11.30 19.29
C SER A 246 17.08 12.07 17.98
N GLU A 247 17.19 11.35 16.86
CA GLU A 247 17.29 11.95 15.53
C GLU A 247 15.90 12.33 15.01
N VAL A 248 14.91 11.44 15.17
CA VAL A 248 13.52 11.65 14.74
C VAL A 248 12.88 12.83 15.47
N ARG A 249 13.10 12.96 16.78
CA ARG A 249 12.52 14.05 17.58
C ARG A 249 12.96 15.45 17.13
N LYS A 250 14.09 15.57 16.43
CA LYS A 250 14.56 16.86 15.87
C LYS A 250 13.61 17.36 14.79
N PHE A 251 12.93 16.48 14.05
CA PHE A 251 11.90 16.87 13.09
C PHE A 251 10.76 17.63 13.76
N GLY A 252 10.33 17.22 14.96
CA GLY A 252 9.26 17.92 15.67
C GLY A 252 9.62 19.35 16.09
N SER A 253 10.89 19.60 16.45
CA SER A 253 11.36 20.97 16.70
C SER A 253 11.54 21.81 15.43
N MET A 254 11.94 21.18 14.32
CA MET A 254 12.17 21.88 13.05
C MET A 254 10.86 22.15 12.30
N PHE A 255 9.89 21.25 12.40
CA PHE A 255 8.67 21.24 11.59
C PHE A 255 7.42 21.17 12.50
N PRO A 256 7.07 22.27 13.21
CA PRO A 256 5.98 22.26 14.19
C PRO A 256 4.57 22.05 13.57
N ALA A 257 4.43 22.29 12.26
CA ALA A 257 3.20 22.07 11.51
C ALA A 257 3.13 20.68 10.83
N LEU A 258 4.13 19.82 11.07
CA LEU A 258 4.22 18.51 10.42
C LEU A 258 2.95 17.69 10.68
N ASP A 259 2.32 17.30 9.59
CA ASP A 259 1.06 16.55 9.55
C ASP A 259 1.33 15.09 9.19
N THR A 260 2.27 14.84 8.27
CA THR A 260 2.60 13.51 7.77
C THR A 260 4.12 13.27 7.84
N LEU A 261 4.51 12.18 8.52
CA LEU A 261 5.90 11.73 8.60
C LEU A 261 6.02 10.32 8.00
N VAL A 262 6.73 10.20 6.89
CA VAL A 262 7.00 8.91 6.24
C VAL A 262 8.47 8.56 6.39
N MET A 263 8.78 7.55 7.17
CA MET A 263 10.17 7.12 7.44
C MET A 263 10.31 5.59 7.39
N ALA A 264 9.58 4.94 6.48
CA ALA A 264 9.70 3.51 6.25
C ALA A 264 11.15 3.08 5.92
N ASN A 265 11.51 1.84 6.23
CA ASN A 265 12.84 1.28 6.00
C ASN A 265 13.97 2.06 6.69
N ASN A 266 13.67 2.71 7.83
CA ASN A 266 14.69 3.18 8.77
C ASN A 266 14.76 2.20 9.94
N ASN A 267 15.95 1.87 10.44
CA ASN A 267 16.11 0.88 11.51
C ASN A 267 15.87 1.45 12.92
N LEU A 268 14.77 2.20 13.09
CA LEU A 268 14.40 2.82 14.37
C LEU A 268 14.11 1.74 15.43
N SER A 269 14.89 1.71 16.51
CA SER A 269 14.86 0.61 17.49
C SER A 269 13.79 0.75 18.57
N ALA A 270 13.53 1.98 19.02
CA ALA A 270 12.57 2.29 20.09
C ALA A 270 12.13 3.76 20.01
N ILE A 271 11.01 4.11 20.65
CA ILE A 271 10.53 5.49 20.80
C ILE A 271 10.85 5.94 22.23
N GLN A 272 11.87 6.79 22.46
CA GLN A 272 12.38 7.02 23.83
C GLN A 272 11.70 8.17 24.60
N ASP A 273 11.03 9.09 23.89
CA ASP A 273 10.44 10.28 24.52
C ASP A 273 9.18 9.94 25.34
N SER A 274 8.95 10.70 26.41
CA SER A 274 7.72 10.62 27.21
C SER A 274 6.52 11.21 26.45
N GLY A 275 5.31 10.86 26.87
CA GLY A 275 4.08 11.36 26.25
C GLY A 275 3.99 12.89 26.20
N GLU A 276 4.42 13.59 27.26
CA GLU A 276 4.45 15.07 27.29
C GLU A 276 5.40 15.66 26.23
N ILE A 277 6.54 15.02 25.99
CA ILE A 277 7.50 15.46 24.99
C ILE A 277 6.94 15.22 23.58
N LEU A 278 6.34 14.04 23.34
CA LEU A 278 5.73 13.72 22.05
C LEU A 278 4.61 14.69 21.67
N GLN A 279 3.73 15.03 22.62
CA GLN A 279 2.65 16.02 22.41
C GLN A 279 3.20 17.40 22.02
N ARG A 280 4.29 17.83 22.66
CA ARG A 280 4.91 19.14 22.41
C ARG A 280 5.63 19.18 21.07
N LEU A 281 6.31 18.09 20.68
CA LEU A 281 7.11 18.03 19.46
C LEU A 281 6.26 17.79 18.22
N PHE A 282 5.19 17.00 18.32
CA PHE A 282 4.35 16.61 17.19
C PHE A 282 2.87 16.92 17.44
N PRO A 283 2.50 18.20 17.66
CA PRO A 283 1.14 18.59 18.02
C PRO A 283 0.12 18.43 16.88
N ASN A 284 0.61 18.35 15.64
CA ASN A 284 -0.22 18.31 14.43
C ASN A 284 -0.12 16.99 13.65
N LEU A 285 0.72 16.05 14.09
CA LEU A 285 0.99 14.84 13.33
C LEU A 285 -0.26 13.94 13.27
N ARG A 286 -0.73 13.67 12.06
CA ARG A 286 -1.90 12.84 11.75
C ARG A 286 -1.53 11.49 11.18
N SER A 287 -0.46 11.43 10.39
CA SER A 287 -0.02 10.20 9.72
C SER A 287 1.45 9.92 10.02
N ILE A 288 1.74 8.70 10.47
CA ILE A 288 3.10 8.22 10.66
C ILE A 288 3.31 6.87 9.98
N ASN A 289 4.37 6.78 9.18
CA ASN A 289 4.79 5.54 8.57
C ASN A 289 6.16 5.08 9.08
N LEU A 290 6.12 3.98 9.82
CA LEU A 290 7.24 3.29 10.46
C LEU A 290 7.37 1.85 9.93
N HIS A 291 6.91 1.58 8.69
CA HIS A 291 7.10 0.29 8.02
C HIS A 291 8.56 -0.14 8.06
N ASN A 292 8.78 -1.43 8.31
CA ASN A 292 10.11 -2.06 8.37
C ASN A 292 11.09 -1.32 9.29
N SER A 293 10.58 -0.75 10.39
CA SER A 293 11.41 -0.25 11.47
C SER A 293 11.85 -1.35 12.43
N GLY A 294 12.85 -1.05 13.27
CA GLY A 294 13.41 -1.99 14.25
C GLY A 294 12.57 -2.17 15.52
N LEU A 295 11.34 -1.62 15.56
CA LEU A 295 10.48 -1.65 16.74
C LEU A 295 10.11 -3.08 17.13
N ASN A 296 10.43 -3.45 18.37
CA ASN A 296 10.28 -4.80 18.88
C ASN A 296 9.46 -4.91 20.18
N ARG A 297 8.90 -3.80 20.68
CA ARG A 297 8.11 -3.80 21.93
C ARG A 297 6.78 -3.08 21.80
N TRP A 298 5.79 -3.53 22.57
CA TRP A 298 4.46 -2.92 22.60
C TRP A 298 4.46 -1.54 23.24
N GLU A 299 5.36 -1.25 24.19
CA GLU A 299 5.47 0.07 24.84
C GLU A 299 5.79 1.17 23.83
N ASP A 300 6.47 0.85 22.72
CA ASP A 300 6.73 1.81 21.65
C ASP A 300 5.46 2.10 20.83
N ILE A 301 4.62 1.09 20.62
CA ILE A 301 3.32 1.27 19.95
C ILE A 301 2.38 2.09 20.83
N GLU A 302 2.38 1.84 22.14
CA GLU A 302 1.57 2.57 23.11
C GLU A 302 1.94 4.06 23.16
N LYS A 303 3.22 4.42 22.94
CA LYS A 303 3.65 5.82 22.90
C LYS A 303 3.02 6.63 21.77
N LEU A 304 2.60 5.97 20.68
CA LEU A 304 1.89 6.65 19.59
C LEU A 304 0.54 7.23 20.06
N ASN A 305 -0.06 6.68 21.12
CA ASN A 305 -1.30 7.22 21.69
C ASN A 305 -1.13 8.61 22.33
N PHE A 306 0.10 9.03 22.60
CA PHE A 306 0.35 10.39 23.10
C PHE A 306 0.36 11.43 21.98
N LEU A 307 0.31 11.05 20.71
CA LEU A 307 0.23 11.99 19.60
C LEU A 307 -1.23 12.46 19.44
N PRO A 308 -1.54 13.76 19.67
CA PRO A 308 -2.90 14.21 19.95
C PRO A 308 -3.85 14.17 18.74
N LYS A 309 -3.32 14.19 17.52
CA LYS A 309 -4.09 14.17 16.26
C LYS A 309 -3.82 12.94 15.39
N LEU A 310 -3.15 11.93 15.93
CA LEU A 310 -2.73 10.78 15.14
C LEU A 310 -3.95 9.94 14.73
N GLU A 311 -4.08 9.75 13.43
CA GLU A 311 -5.23 9.09 12.79
C GLU A 311 -4.79 7.90 11.91
N GLU A 312 -3.64 8.01 11.24
CA GLU A 312 -3.09 6.97 10.38
C GLU A 312 -1.74 6.47 10.91
N VAL A 313 -1.62 5.15 11.03
CA VAL A 313 -0.38 4.48 11.43
C VAL A 313 -0.05 3.35 10.47
N ARG A 314 1.22 3.29 10.07
CA ARG A 314 1.76 2.20 9.25
C ARG A 314 2.94 1.56 9.97
N LEU A 315 2.80 0.26 10.30
CA LEU A 315 3.72 -0.54 11.14
C LEU A 315 4.02 -1.95 10.56
N GLN A 316 3.69 -2.21 9.30
CA GLN A 316 4.01 -3.48 8.66
C GLN A 316 5.51 -3.76 8.66
N GLY A 317 5.88 -5.03 8.89
CA GLY A 317 7.26 -5.51 8.79
C GLY A 317 8.17 -5.19 9.98
N ILE A 318 7.64 -4.62 11.06
CA ILE A 318 8.41 -4.46 12.31
C ILE A 318 8.63 -5.82 13.00
N PRO A 319 9.78 -6.05 13.67
CA PRO A 319 10.09 -7.28 14.39
C PRO A 319 9.02 -7.69 15.42
N LEU A 320 8.41 -6.72 16.12
CA LEU A 320 7.34 -6.96 17.10
C LEU A 320 6.23 -7.86 16.54
N LEU A 321 5.86 -7.66 15.28
CA LEU A 321 4.68 -8.34 14.71
C LEU A 321 4.99 -9.76 14.21
N GLN A 322 6.26 -10.15 14.10
CA GLN A 322 6.65 -11.42 13.48
C GLN A 322 6.10 -12.64 14.22
N ALA A 323 5.94 -12.56 15.54
CA ALA A 323 5.44 -13.64 16.39
C ALA A 323 3.94 -13.94 16.22
N TYR A 324 3.17 -13.03 15.60
CA TYR A 324 1.71 -13.11 15.53
C TYR A 324 1.22 -13.55 14.15
N THR A 325 0.04 -14.16 14.09
CA THR A 325 -0.68 -14.39 12.83
C THR A 325 -1.20 -13.08 12.22
N SER A 326 -1.54 -13.07 10.94
CA SER A 326 -2.07 -11.86 10.28
C SER A 326 -3.31 -11.27 10.95
N ALA A 327 -4.21 -12.13 11.46
CA ALA A 327 -5.41 -11.71 12.17
C ALA A 327 -5.10 -11.12 13.56
N GLU A 328 -4.19 -11.74 14.31
CA GLU A 328 -3.71 -11.24 15.61
C GLU A 328 -2.99 -9.91 15.47
N ARG A 329 -2.05 -9.79 14.53
CA ARG A 329 -1.28 -8.55 14.29
C ARG A 329 -2.21 -7.35 14.19
N ARG A 330 -3.22 -7.45 13.31
CA ARG A 330 -4.16 -6.37 13.06
C ARG A 330 -5.04 -6.10 14.27
N SER A 331 -5.62 -7.14 14.88
CA SER A 331 -6.53 -6.99 16.01
C SER A 331 -5.83 -6.40 17.24
N LEU A 332 -4.63 -6.88 17.57
CA LEU A 332 -3.85 -6.38 18.71
C LEU A 332 -3.44 -4.92 18.51
N MET A 333 -2.99 -4.54 17.30
CA MET A 333 -2.66 -3.14 16.99
C MET A 333 -3.89 -2.22 17.08
N ILE A 334 -5.03 -2.61 16.50
CA ILE A 334 -6.27 -1.82 16.56
C ILE A 334 -6.72 -1.62 18.01
N ALA A 335 -6.63 -2.68 18.82
CA ALA A 335 -6.98 -2.60 20.24
C ALA A 335 -6.03 -1.66 21.00
N GLN A 336 -4.73 -1.68 20.71
CA GLN A 336 -3.73 -0.83 21.36
C GLN A 336 -3.74 0.63 20.91
N LEU A 337 -4.29 0.94 19.73
CA LEU A 337 -4.33 2.28 19.14
C LEU A 337 -5.79 2.80 19.03
N PRO A 338 -6.42 3.22 20.14
CA PRO A 338 -7.83 3.64 20.18
C PRO A 338 -8.19 4.79 19.24
N SER A 339 -7.27 5.72 18.98
CA SER A 339 -7.54 6.93 18.18
C SER A 339 -7.31 6.74 16.67
N VAL A 340 -6.64 5.68 16.26
CA VAL A 340 -6.18 5.47 14.87
C VAL A 340 -7.30 4.94 13.99
N ASN A 341 -7.76 5.72 13.02
CA ASN A 341 -8.85 5.36 12.09
C ASN A 341 -8.37 4.64 10.82
N SER A 342 -7.07 4.64 10.54
CA SER A 342 -6.45 3.97 9.40
C SER A 342 -5.18 3.24 9.83
N LEU A 343 -5.14 1.92 9.61
CA LEU A 343 -4.00 1.08 9.97
C LEU A 343 -3.45 0.36 8.74
N ASN A 344 -2.17 0.56 8.44
CA ASN A 344 -1.49 0.00 7.27
C ASN A 344 -2.23 0.27 5.94
N GLY A 345 -2.78 1.48 5.78
CA GLY A 345 -3.50 1.90 4.57
C GLY A 345 -4.92 1.36 4.44
N SER A 346 -5.47 0.74 5.50
CA SER A 346 -6.86 0.26 5.52
C SER A 346 -7.63 0.89 6.67
N VAL A 347 -8.84 1.34 6.35
CA VAL A 347 -9.76 1.96 7.32
C VAL A 347 -10.11 0.96 8.42
N VAL A 348 -10.12 1.44 9.66
CA VAL A 348 -10.58 0.71 10.84
C VAL A 348 -12.03 1.09 11.09
N THR A 349 -12.93 0.13 10.88
CA THR A 349 -14.37 0.35 11.13
C THR A 349 -14.70 0.24 12.61
N ASP A 350 -15.81 0.84 13.06
CA ASP A 350 -16.25 0.76 14.46
C ASP A 350 -16.49 -0.70 14.90
N GLY A 351 -17.10 -1.52 14.03
CA GLY A 351 -17.34 -2.94 14.30
C GLY A 351 -16.02 -3.72 14.42
N GLU A 352 -15.08 -3.49 13.50
CA GLU A 352 -13.74 -4.09 13.59
C GLU A 352 -13.01 -3.69 14.86
N ARG A 353 -13.11 -2.42 15.28
CA ARG A 353 -12.51 -1.95 16.53
C ARG A 353 -13.11 -2.65 17.73
N GLU A 354 -14.42 -2.76 17.78
CA GLU A 354 -15.12 -3.45 18.87
C GLU A 354 -14.68 -4.92 18.96
N ASP A 355 -14.61 -5.61 17.82
CA ASP A 355 -14.15 -7.00 17.73
C ASP A 355 -12.68 -7.14 18.15
N ALA A 356 -11.80 -6.24 17.70
CA ALA A 356 -10.39 -6.20 18.05
C ALA A 356 -10.17 -5.95 19.55
N GLU A 357 -10.90 -5.00 20.14
CA GLU A 357 -10.84 -4.71 21.57
C GLU A 357 -11.33 -5.90 22.43
N ARG A 358 -12.40 -6.58 22.01
CA ARG A 358 -12.85 -7.82 22.68
C ARG A 358 -11.87 -8.97 22.51
N PHE A 359 -11.30 -9.10 21.32
CA PHE A 359 -10.25 -10.07 21.06
C PHE A 359 -9.06 -9.82 21.99
N PHE A 360 -8.64 -8.58 22.18
CA PHE A 360 -7.54 -8.21 23.08
C PHE A 360 -7.77 -8.64 24.53
N ILE A 361 -8.99 -8.48 25.05
CA ILE A 361 -9.35 -8.97 26.40
C ILE A 361 -9.17 -10.49 26.45
N ARG A 362 -9.71 -11.21 25.46
CA ARG A 362 -9.64 -12.67 25.41
C ARG A 362 -8.20 -13.19 25.25
N TYR A 363 -7.39 -12.49 24.47
CA TYR A 363 -6.00 -12.80 24.22
C TYR A 363 -5.16 -12.81 25.52
N HIS A 364 -5.51 -11.94 26.48
CA HIS A 364 -4.78 -11.81 27.74
C HIS A 364 -5.41 -12.60 28.91
N LEU A 365 -6.41 -13.45 28.67
CA LEU A 365 -7.10 -14.17 29.76
C LEU A 365 -6.18 -15.07 30.58
N ASP A 366 -5.20 -15.69 29.92
CA ASP A 366 -4.27 -16.65 30.54
C ASP A 366 -2.97 -16.01 31.05
N HIS A 367 -2.82 -14.69 30.89
CA HIS A 367 -1.63 -13.96 31.37
C HIS A 367 -1.73 -13.66 32.85
N SER A 368 -0.58 -13.60 33.53
CA SER A 368 -0.54 -13.21 34.95
C SER A 368 -0.85 -11.72 35.13
N GLU A 369 -1.33 -11.32 36.32
CA GLU A 369 -1.74 -9.93 36.58
C GLU A 369 -0.60 -8.92 36.41
N GLU A 370 0.65 -9.35 36.61
CA GLU A 370 1.86 -8.54 36.42
C GLU A 370 2.21 -8.31 34.94
N GLU A 371 1.74 -9.17 34.03
CA GLU A 371 1.99 -9.11 32.59
C GLU A 371 0.88 -8.36 31.83
N LEU A 372 -0.23 -8.02 32.50
CA LEU A 372 -1.36 -7.38 31.87
C LEU A 372 -1.05 -5.91 31.51
N PRO A 373 -1.16 -5.53 30.22
CA PRO A 373 -0.93 -4.15 29.82
C PRO A 373 -2.03 -3.23 30.37
N HIS A 374 -1.71 -1.96 30.62
CA HIS A 374 -2.69 -0.98 31.11
C HIS A 374 -3.98 -0.95 30.25
N ARG A 375 -3.81 -1.11 28.94
CA ARG A 375 -4.92 -1.17 27.98
C ARG A 375 -5.91 -2.29 28.27
N TYR A 376 -5.47 -3.44 28.77
CA TYR A 376 -6.35 -4.53 29.17
C TYR A 376 -7.35 -4.06 30.23
N HIS A 377 -6.87 -3.38 31.27
CA HIS A 377 -7.73 -2.87 32.34
C HIS A 377 -8.74 -1.85 31.82
N CYS A 378 -8.32 -0.93 30.93
CA CYS A 378 -9.25 0.00 30.28
C CYS A 378 -10.37 -0.72 29.51
N LEU A 379 -10.01 -1.78 28.76
CA LEU A 379 -10.96 -2.54 27.96
C LEU A 379 -11.91 -3.38 28.83
N VAL A 380 -11.43 -3.97 29.92
CA VAL A 380 -12.28 -4.67 30.91
C VAL A 380 -13.24 -3.70 31.59
N THR A 381 -12.82 -2.46 31.90
CA THR A 381 -13.75 -1.43 32.40
C THR A 381 -14.83 -1.09 31.36
N LYS A 382 -14.50 -1.08 30.07
CA LYS A 382 -15.44 -0.77 28.98
C LYS A 382 -16.41 -1.90 28.65
N TYR A 383 -15.93 -3.15 28.54
CA TYR A 383 -16.71 -4.29 28.05
C TYR A 383 -17.07 -5.32 29.12
N GLY A 384 -16.52 -5.19 30.33
CA GLY A 384 -16.56 -6.23 31.35
C GLY A 384 -15.56 -7.36 31.08
N LYS A 385 -15.53 -8.33 31.99
CA LYS A 385 -14.75 -9.57 31.80
C LYS A 385 -15.47 -10.46 30.80
N LEU A 386 -14.79 -10.82 29.71
CA LEU A 386 -15.35 -11.67 28.67
C LEU A 386 -14.94 -13.13 28.89
N ALA A 387 -15.89 -14.03 28.69
CA ALA A 387 -15.60 -15.47 28.66
C ALA A 387 -14.82 -15.85 27.38
N PRO A 388 -14.05 -16.95 27.42
CA PRO A 388 -13.49 -17.58 26.23
C PRO A 388 -14.57 -17.85 25.18
N LEU A 389 -14.20 -17.79 23.90
CA LEU A 389 -15.10 -18.21 22.82
C LEU A 389 -15.26 -19.73 22.85
N ALA A 390 -16.49 -20.21 22.65
CA ALA A 390 -16.74 -21.63 22.47
C ALA A 390 -16.21 -22.07 21.09
N GLU A 391 -15.38 -23.12 21.05
CA GLU A 391 -15.02 -23.77 19.79
C GLU A 391 -16.22 -24.56 19.27
N ILE A 392 -16.95 -23.97 18.33
CA ILE A 392 -18.08 -24.63 17.67
C ILE A 392 -17.63 -24.97 16.24
N ASP A 393 -17.45 -26.26 15.97
CA ASP A 393 -17.21 -26.75 14.61
C ASP A 393 -18.51 -26.71 13.80
N LEU A 394 -18.68 -25.65 13.01
CA LEU A 394 -19.82 -25.49 12.11
C LEU A 394 -19.63 -26.24 10.77
N ARG A 395 -18.54 -26.99 10.58
CA ARG A 395 -18.35 -27.76 9.35
C ARG A 395 -19.48 -28.79 9.22
N PRO A 396 -20.10 -28.94 8.03
CA PRO A 396 -21.09 -29.98 7.80
C PRO A 396 -20.49 -31.35 8.11
N ARG A 397 -21.20 -32.18 8.88
CA ARG A 397 -20.76 -33.57 9.13
C ARG A 397 -20.63 -34.28 7.78
N CYS A 398 -19.43 -34.77 7.49
CA CYS A 398 -19.10 -35.46 6.24
C CYS A 398 -19.02 -36.98 6.39
N HIS A 399 -18.98 -37.48 7.62
CA HIS A 399 -18.94 -38.92 7.94
C HIS A 399 -19.93 -39.25 9.05
N ALA A 400 -20.43 -40.48 9.04
CA ALA A 400 -21.20 -41.07 10.14
C ALA A 400 -20.75 -42.52 10.38
N LYS A 401 -20.71 -42.95 11.64
CA LYS A 401 -20.52 -44.35 12.03
C LYS A 401 -21.88 -45.01 12.20
N VAL A 402 -22.21 -45.94 11.30
CA VAL A 402 -23.50 -46.64 11.30
C VAL A 402 -23.32 -48.13 11.60
N GLU A 403 -24.33 -48.74 12.18
CA GLU A 403 -24.41 -50.19 12.36
C GLU A 403 -25.07 -50.82 11.14
N VAL A 404 -24.32 -51.63 10.40
CA VAL A 404 -24.82 -52.36 9.24
C VAL A 404 -25.27 -53.74 9.70
N ARG A 405 -26.57 -54.02 9.62
CA ARG A 405 -27.15 -55.33 9.97
C ARG A 405 -27.41 -56.14 8.70
N TYR A 406 -26.89 -57.36 8.67
CA TYR A 406 -27.12 -58.34 7.62
C TYR A 406 -27.31 -59.73 8.23
N GLU A 407 -28.50 -60.32 8.10
CA GLU A 407 -28.88 -61.57 8.80
C GLU A 407 -28.59 -61.44 10.32
N ASP A 408 -27.80 -62.35 10.90
CA ASP A 408 -27.40 -62.31 12.32
C ASP A 408 -26.10 -61.51 12.57
N LYS A 409 -25.55 -60.85 11.53
CA LYS A 409 -24.30 -60.08 11.62
C LYS A 409 -24.58 -58.59 11.77
N VAL A 410 -23.87 -57.95 12.68
CA VAL A 410 -23.86 -56.49 12.86
C VAL A 410 -22.42 -56.02 12.78
N GLU A 411 -22.13 -55.10 11.86
CA GLU A 411 -20.80 -54.50 11.71
C GLU A 411 -20.89 -52.98 11.77
N GLN A 412 -19.98 -52.33 12.50
CA GLN A 412 -19.87 -50.88 12.48
C GLN A 412 -19.05 -50.42 11.28
N VAL A 413 -19.64 -49.56 10.47
CA VAL A 413 -19.01 -49.02 9.25
C VAL A 413 -19.02 -47.51 9.30
N SER A 414 -17.86 -46.91 9.03
CA SER A 414 -17.76 -45.46 8.77
C SER A 414 -18.15 -45.18 7.32
N ILE A 415 -19.20 -44.40 7.13
CA ILE A 415 -19.74 -44.02 5.82
C ILE A 415 -19.53 -42.53 5.57
N ARG A 416 -19.25 -42.15 4.33
CA ARG A 416 -19.23 -40.75 3.94
C ARG A 416 -20.63 -40.29 3.60
N LEU A 417 -21.06 -39.14 4.10
CA LEU A 417 -22.43 -38.63 3.89
C LEU A 417 -22.59 -37.94 2.51
N ASP A 418 -21.51 -37.57 1.85
CA ASP A 418 -21.50 -37.03 0.48
C ASP A 418 -21.70 -38.13 -0.59
N GLN A 419 -21.42 -39.39 -0.26
CA GLN A 419 -21.53 -40.50 -1.20
C GLN A 419 -22.99 -40.82 -1.54
N THR A 420 -23.20 -41.41 -2.72
CA THR A 420 -24.50 -41.89 -3.20
C THR A 420 -24.86 -43.25 -2.62
N VAL A 421 -26.14 -43.60 -2.60
CA VAL A 421 -26.60 -44.95 -2.23
C VAL A 421 -25.93 -46.04 -3.08
N ALA A 422 -25.61 -45.78 -4.35
CA ALA A 422 -24.87 -46.72 -5.20
C ALA A 422 -23.43 -46.96 -4.73
N GLU A 423 -22.75 -45.90 -4.29
CA GLU A 423 -21.39 -45.98 -3.74
C GLU A 423 -21.38 -46.67 -2.38
N LEU A 424 -22.38 -46.40 -1.54
CA LEU A 424 -22.59 -47.14 -0.29
C LEU A 424 -22.75 -48.65 -0.56
N LYS A 425 -23.57 -49.05 -1.55
CA LYS A 425 -23.68 -50.47 -1.93
C LYS A 425 -22.34 -51.06 -2.37
N LYS A 426 -21.51 -50.31 -3.10
CA LYS A 426 -20.16 -50.74 -3.47
C LYS A 426 -19.25 -50.90 -2.25
N GLN A 427 -19.32 -50.00 -1.28
CA GLN A 427 -18.59 -50.09 -0.02
C GLN A 427 -19.03 -51.34 0.77
N LEU A 428 -20.34 -51.54 0.92
CA LEU A 428 -20.92 -52.68 1.65
C LEU A 428 -20.68 -54.03 0.96
N ARG A 429 -20.44 -54.06 -0.36
CA ARG A 429 -20.03 -55.29 -1.07
C ARG A 429 -18.73 -55.86 -0.53
N THR A 430 -17.76 -55.01 -0.21
CA THR A 430 -16.46 -55.44 0.34
C THR A 430 -16.63 -55.99 1.76
N VAL A 431 -17.54 -55.39 2.53
CA VAL A 431 -17.82 -55.74 3.93
C VAL A 431 -18.63 -57.04 4.02
N LEU A 432 -19.76 -57.12 3.31
CA LEU A 432 -20.74 -58.22 3.42
C LEU A 432 -20.54 -59.35 2.40
N GLN A 433 -19.56 -59.23 1.49
CA GLN A 433 -19.30 -60.18 0.40
C GLN A 433 -20.51 -60.50 -0.50
N LEU A 434 -21.46 -59.57 -0.62
CA LEU A 434 -22.68 -59.71 -1.41
C LEU A 434 -22.62 -58.88 -2.71
N PRO A 435 -23.19 -59.35 -3.84
CA PRO A 435 -23.33 -58.54 -5.04
C PRO A 435 -24.24 -57.33 -4.82
N THR A 436 -23.85 -56.16 -5.32
CA THR A 436 -24.63 -54.91 -5.19
C THR A 436 -26.03 -55.00 -5.79
N SER A 437 -26.23 -55.84 -6.82
CA SER A 437 -27.53 -56.10 -7.46
C SER A 437 -28.55 -56.70 -6.49
N ASN A 438 -28.06 -57.49 -5.53
CA ASN A 438 -28.85 -58.28 -4.59
C ASN A 438 -29.11 -57.53 -3.27
N MET A 439 -28.66 -56.28 -3.13
CA MET A 439 -28.86 -55.51 -1.89
C MET A 439 -30.08 -54.59 -1.98
N ARG A 440 -31.03 -54.76 -1.06
CA ARG A 440 -31.96 -53.71 -0.62
C ARG A 440 -31.45 -53.15 0.69
N LEU A 441 -31.34 -51.82 0.77
CA LEU A 441 -30.84 -51.13 1.95
C LEU A 441 -32.00 -50.37 2.58
N TYR A 442 -32.16 -50.53 3.88
CA TYR A 442 -33.13 -49.79 4.69
C TYR A 442 -32.37 -49.02 5.76
N TYR A 443 -32.62 -47.72 5.82
CA TYR A 443 -32.11 -46.85 6.87
C TYR A 443 -33.08 -46.85 8.05
N ILE A 444 -32.56 -47.03 9.26
CA ILE A 444 -33.30 -47.01 10.51
C ILE A 444 -32.68 -45.95 11.39
N ASP A 445 -33.43 -44.87 11.58
CA ASP A 445 -33.13 -43.82 12.54
C ASP A 445 -33.41 -44.35 13.95
N LYS A 446 -32.38 -44.47 14.79
CA LYS A 446 -32.58 -44.95 16.17
C LYS A 446 -33.18 -43.90 17.11
N GLY A 447 -33.25 -42.64 16.67
CA GLY A 447 -33.80 -41.52 17.40
C GLY A 447 -35.31 -41.30 17.20
N THR A 448 -35.93 -41.93 16.20
CA THR A 448 -37.36 -41.75 15.89
C THR A 448 -38.13 -43.07 15.79
N ALA A 449 -39.43 -43.03 16.09
CA ALA A 449 -40.30 -44.21 16.05
C ALA A 449 -40.83 -44.54 14.64
N PHE A 450 -40.25 -43.94 13.60
CA PHE A 450 -40.65 -44.17 12.22
C PHE A 450 -39.99 -45.45 11.68
N GLY A 451 -40.73 -46.17 10.82
CA GLY A 451 -40.27 -47.43 10.26
C GLY A 451 -39.05 -47.29 9.34
N PRO A 452 -38.45 -48.42 8.93
CA PRO A 452 -37.27 -48.43 8.05
C PRO A 452 -37.53 -47.73 6.71
N ASP A 453 -36.70 -46.74 6.38
CA ASP A 453 -36.74 -46.01 5.11
C ASP A 453 -35.90 -46.73 4.04
N GLU A 454 -36.54 -47.19 2.97
CA GLU A 454 -35.82 -47.81 1.87
C GLU A 454 -34.95 -46.78 1.12
N LEU A 455 -33.64 -47.04 1.05
CA LEU A 455 -32.69 -46.28 0.23
C LEU A 455 -32.88 -46.65 -1.26
N LYS A 456 -34.02 -46.26 -1.82
CA LYS A 456 -34.50 -46.66 -3.15
C LYS A 456 -33.73 -46.01 -4.30
N TYR A 457 -33.35 -44.74 -4.12
CA TYR A 457 -32.76 -43.92 -5.19
C TYR A 457 -31.23 -44.03 -5.18
N SER A 458 -30.67 -44.79 -6.13
CA SER A 458 -29.23 -45.09 -6.20
C SER A 458 -28.35 -43.85 -6.37
N THR A 459 -28.85 -42.78 -6.99
CA THR A 459 -28.13 -41.53 -7.24
C THR A 459 -28.27 -40.51 -6.11
N ARG A 460 -29.13 -40.76 -5.12
CA ARG A 460 -29.34 -39.84 -3.99
C ARG A 460 -28.18 -39.94 -3.01
N ALA A 461 -27.67 -38.79 -2.57
CA ALA A 461 -26.58 -38.71 -1.61
C ALA A 461 -27.07 -38.98 -0.17
N LEU A 462 -26.21 -39.56 0.67
CA LEU A 462 -26.59 -40.04 2.01
C LEU A 462 -26.96 -38.91 2.99
N HIS A 463 -26.35 -37.73 2.89
CA HIS A 463 -26.67 -36.57 3.75
C HIS A 463 -28.13 -36.14 3.65
N SER A 464 -28.82 -36.47 2.55
CA SER A 464 -30.25 -36.18 2.36
C SER A 464 -31.19 -37.08 3.19
N TYR A 465 -30.65 -38.06 3.91
CA TYR A 465 -31.37 -38.93 4.85
C TYR A 465 -31.06 -38.57 6.32
N LEU A 466 -30.27 -37.52 6.57
CA LEU A 466 -29.93 -37.03 7.93
C LEU A 466 -29.32 -38.09 8.86
N ILE A 467 -28.59 -39.05 8.28
CA ILE A 467 -27.94 -40.15 8.99
C ILE A 467 -26.96 -39.62 10.05
N GLN A 468 -27.05 -40.15 11.26
CA GLN A 468 -26.22 -39.80 12.42
C GLN A 468 -25.35 -40.98 12.88
N ASP A 469 -24.45 -40.70 13.83
CA ASP A 469 -23.64 -41.73 14.47
C ASP A 469 -24.55 -42.63 15.34
N GLY A 470 -24.45 -43.94 15.14
CA GLY A 470 -25.19 -44.96 15.88
C GLY A 470 -26.45 -45.48 15.17
N ASP A 471 -26.88 -44.83 14.08
CA ASP A 471 -28.01 -45.30 13.27
C ASP A 471 -27.74 -46.62 12.56
N GLU A 472 -28.80 -47.29 12.12
CA GLU A 472 -28.71 -48.64 11.55
C GLU A 472 -29.01 -48.65 10.04
N ILE A 473 -28.24 -49.42 9.28
CA ILE A 473 -28.49 -49.75 7.88
C ILE A 473 -28.75 -51.25 7.79
N LEU A 474 -30.00 -51.63 7.59
CA LEU A 474 -30.41 -53.01 7.38
C LEU A 474 -30.25 -53.39 5.91
N VAL A 475 -29.48 -54.46 5.66
CA VAL A 475 -29.23 -55.01 4.33
C VAL A 475 -30.05 -56.27 4.15
N VAL A 476 -30.99 -56.25 3.19
CA VAL A 476 -31.86 -57.38 2.87
C VAL A 476 -31.51 -57.91 1.47
N PRO A 477 -31.24 -59.23 1.31
CA PRO A 477 -31.08 -59.85 0.00
C PRO A 477 -32.35 -59.71 -0.85
N LYS A 478 -32.21 -59.35 -2.13
CA LYS A 478 -33.28 -59.54 -3.11
C LYS A 478 -33.41 -61.05 -3.38
N THR A 479 -34.49 -61.66 -2.91
CA THR A 479 -34.91 -62.98 -3.39
C THR A 479 -35.19 -62.91 -4.89
N LYS A 480 -34.71 -63.93 -5.62
CA LYS A 480 -34.91 -64.06 -7.08
C LYS A 480 -36.38 -64.25 -7.43
#